data_AF-A0A377M1A3-F1
#
_entry.id   AF-A0A377M1A3-F1
#
_cell.length_a   1.000
_cell.length_b   1.000
_cell.length_c   1.000
_cell.angle_alpha   90.00
_cell.angle_beta   90.00
_cell.angle_gamma   90.00
#
_symmetry.space_group_name_H-M   'P 1'
#
loop_
_entity.id
_entity.type
_entity.pdbx_description
1 polymer ?
#
loop_
_entity_poly.entity_id
_entity_poly.type
_entity_poly.pdbx_seq_one_letter_code
_entity_poly.pdbx_strand_id
1 'polypeptide(L)'
;MTVNVEALINSLGKSYQYMLDKDLIPYKTAPKGSSGTPTINLEMAQEGIFLSFWREGRILKSVTLRIQHEPASSWTFPNELPAPLQASMSRKWV
;
A
#
# COMPACT_ATOMS: atom_id res chain seq x y z
N MET A 1 -13.62 -2.51 0.90
CA MET A 1 -13.06 -2.86 2.22
C MET A 1 -12.07 -1.77 2.56
N THR A 2 -12.21 -1.15 3.73
CA THR A 2 -11.32 -0.05 4.13
C THR A 2 -10.02 -0.63 4.65
N VAL A 3 -8.88 -0.20 4.09
CA VAL A 3 -7.56 -0.60 4.57
C VAL A 3 -7.10 0.42 5.60
N ASN A 4 -6.57 -0.03 6.73
CA ASN A 4 -5.98 0.85 7.73
C ASN A 4 -4.50 1.11 7.36
N VAL A 5 -4.21 2.32 6.86
CA VAL A 5 -2.86 2.66 6.38
C VAL A 5 -1.86 2.82 7.52
N GLU A 6 -2.32 3.22 8.72
CA GLU A 6 -1.47 3.27 9.90
C GLU A 6 -0.95 1.86 10.28
N ALA A 7 -1.83 0.86 10.26
CA ALA A 7 -1.45 -0.52 10.51
C ALA A 7 -0.46 -1.06 9.46
N LEU A 8 -0.59 -0.64 8.19
CA LEU A 8 0.38 -0.96 7.15
C LEU A 8 1.74 -0.32 7.40
N ILE A 9 1.79 0.96 7.79
CA ILE A 9 3.03 1.66 8.14
C ILE A 9 3.70 0.97 9.33
N ASN A 10 2.93 0.61 10.36
CA ASN A 10 3.42 -0.12 11.53
C ASN A 10 3.87 -1.57 11.21
N SER A 11 3.53 -2.07 10.03
CA SER A 11 3.96 -3.39 9.54
C SER A 11 5.23 -3.34 8.69
N LEU A 12 5.90 -2.18 8.56
CA LEU A 12 7.21 -2.10 7.90
C LEU A 12 8.20 -3.06 8.58
N GLY A 13 8.94 -3.82 7.77
CA GLY A 13 9.82 -4.88 8.25
C GLY A 13 9.12 -6.19 8.63
N LYS A 14 7.79 -6.29 8.55
CA LYS A 14 7.05 -7.55 8.73
C LYS A 14 6.88 -8.30 7.41
N SER A 15 6.65 -9.60 7.48
CA SER A 15 6.46 -10.43 6.29
C SER A 15 5.07 -10.28 5.70
N TYR A 16 4.94 -10.57 4.40
CA TYR A 16 3.65 -10.68 3.73
C TYR A 16 2.70 -11.67 4.44
N GLN A 17 3.22 -12.77 4.97
CA GLN A 17 2.41 -13.75 5.73
C GLN A 17 1.84 -13.14 7.00
N TYR A 18 2.65 -12.39 7.78
CA TYR A 18 2.16 -11.68 8.96
C TYR A 18 0.99 -10.74 8.62
N MET A 19 1.07 -10.06 7.48
CA MET A 19 0.01 -9.16 7.02
C MET A 19 -1.27 -9.91 6.66
N LEU A 20 -1.17 -11.11 6.06
CA LEU A 20 -2.31 -11.97 5.80
C LEU A 20 -2.93 -12.51 7.10
N ASP A 21 -2.11 -12.98 8.04
CA ASP A 21 -2.57 -13.56 9.32
C ASP A 21 -3.28 -12.53 10.21
N LYS A 22 -3.02 -11.24 9.98
CA LYS A 22 -3.61 -10.10 10.68
C LYS A 22 -4.72 -9.42 9.87
N ASP A 23 -5.12 -9.99 8.73
CA ASP A 23 -6.13 -9.45 7.82
C ASP A 23 -5.87 -7.98 7.42
N LEU A 24 -4.60 -7.57 7.34
CA LEU A 24 -4.22 -6.19 7.03
C LEU A 24 -4.38 -5.84 5.54
N ILE A 25 -4.43 -6.86 4.68
CA ILE A 25 -4.55 -6.70 3.24
C ILE A 25 -5.72 -7.54 2.71
N PRO A 26 -6.59 -6.99 1.84
CA PRO A 26 -7.70 -7.73 1.24
C PRO A 26 -7.25 -8.74 0.18
N TYR A 27 -6.06 -8.55 -0.38
CA TYR A 27 -5.57 -9.32 -1.51
C TYR A 27 -4.85 -10.59 -1.06
N LYS A 28 -5.37 -11.74 -1.49
CA LYS A 28 -4.70 -13.05 -1.34
C LYS A 28 -3.64 -13.30 -2.42
N THR A 29 -3.66 -12.51 -3.50
CA THR A 29 -2.67 -12.60 -4.57
C THR A 29 -1.30 -12.20 -4.04
N ALA A 30 -0.34 -13.13 -4.08
CA ALA A 30 1.01 -12.89 -3.63
C ALA A 30 1.70 -11.75 -4.41
N PRO A 31 2.59 -10.96 -3.79
CA PRO A 31 3.36 -9.93 -4.47
C PRO A 31 4.22 -10.54 -5.58
N LYS A 32 4.32 -9.82 -6.71
CA LYS A 32 4.99 -10.26 -7.95
C LYS A 32 6.12 -9.31 -8.34
N GLY A 33 7.10 -9.81 -9.09
CA GLY A 33 8.18 -9.00 -9.66
C GLY A 33 9.05 -9.82 -10.60
N SER A 34 9.72 -9.15 -11.54
CA SER A 34 10.57 -9.78 -12.56
C SER A 34 11.68 -10.65 -11.94
N SER A 35 12.16 -11.66 -12.67
CA SER A 35 13.32 -12.42 -12.18
C SER A 35 14.54 -11.51 -11.98
N GLY A 36 15.32 -11.74 -10.94
CA GLY A 36 16.52 -10.95 -10.62
C GLY A 36 16.29 -9.62 -9.90
N THR A 37 15.05 -9.10 -9.76
CA THR A 37 14.83 -7.90 -8.92
C THR A 37 14.82 -8.25 -7.44
N PRO A 38 15.52 -7.48 -6.58
CA PRO A 38 15.52 -7.70 -5.13
C PRO A 38 14.16 -7.38 -4.48
N THR A 39 13.22 -6.81 -5.23
CA THR A 39 11.89 -6.44 -4.73
C THR A 39 10.77 -7.10 -5.51
N ILE A 40 9.66 -7.32 -4.83
CA ILE A 40 8.37 -7.76 -5.40
C ILE A 40 7.28 -6.84 -4.88
N ASN A 41 6.21 -6.67 -5.64
CA ASN A 41 5.21 -5.63 -5.36
C ASN A 41 3.79 -6.19 -5.40
N LEU A 42 2.91 -5.53 -4.65
CA LEU A 42 1.48 -5.74 -4.67
C LEU A 42 0.78 -4.42 -4.95
N GLU A 43 0.02 -4.39 -6.04
CA GLU A 43 -0.78 -3.23 -6.43
C GLU A 43 -2.21 -3.40 -5.92
N MET A 44 -2.64 -2.44 -5.09
CA MET A 44 -3.97 -2.36 -4.48
C MET A 44 -4.67 -1.14 -5.08
N ALA A 45 -5.00 -1.24 -6.37
CA ALA A 45 -5.44 -0.10 -7.18
C ALA A 45 -6.74 0.53 -6.67
N GLN A 46 -7.69 -0.29 -6.19
CA GLN A 46 -8.97 0.21 -5.66
C GLN A 46 -8.77 1.05 -4.41
N GLU A 47 -7.75 0.72 -3.62
CA GLU A 47 -7.35 1.43 -2.41
C GLU A 47 -6.36 2.56 -2.71
N GLY A 48 -5.84 2.67 -3.93
CA GLY A 48 -4.77 3.63 -4.24
C GLY A 48 -3.49 3.35 -3.43
N ILE A 49 -3.21 2.09 -3.08
CA ILE A 49 -2.03 1.66 -2.32
C ILE A 49 -1.12 0.81 -3.20
N PHE A 50 0.17 1.01 -3.08
CA PHE A 50 1.19 0.17 -3.70
C PHE A 50 2.19 -0.27 -2.62
N LEU A 51 2.29 -1.57 -2.40
CA LEU A 51 3.18 -2.16 -1.42
C LEU A 51 4.40 -2.75 -2.13
N SER A 52 5.59 -2.41 -1.65
CA SER A 52 6.84 -3.03 -2.09
C SER A 52 7.42 -3.88 -0.98
N PHE A 53 7.95 -5.03 -1.34
CA PHE A 53 8.55 -6.00 -0.43
C PHE A 53 9.94 -6.36 -0.91
N TRP A 54 10.85 -6.62 0.03
CA TRP A 54 12.05 -7.39 -0.27
C TRP A 54 11.66 -8.81 -0.70
N ARG A 55 12.26 -9.29 -1.79
CA ARG A 55 11.98 -10.62 -2.33
C ARG A 55 12.34 -11.69 -1.30
N GLU A 56 13.52 -11.56 -0.70
CA GLU A 56 13.95 -12.41 0.39
C GLU A 56 13.08 -12.16 1.62
N GLY A 57 12.49 -13.22 2.18
CA GLY A 57 11.58 -13.14 3.32
C GLY A 57 10.23 -12.47 3.06
N ARG A 58 9.99 -11.92 1.86
CA ARG A 58 8.76 -11.16 1.52
C ARG A 58 8.47 -10.07 2.55
N ILE A 59 9.50 -9.31 2.90
CA ILE A 59 9.46 -8.31 3.99
C ILE A 59 8.98 -6.97 3.46
N LEU A 60 7.97 -6.36 4.09
CA LEU A 60 7.42 -5.08 3.70
C LEU A 60 8.50 -4.00 3.79
N LYS A 61 8.81 -3.42 2.63
CA LYS A 61 9.85 -2.41 2.44
C LYS A 61 9.28 -1.01 2.40
N SER A 62 8.17 -0.82 1.70
CA SER A 62 7.54 0.50 1.58
C SER A 62 6.04 0.41 1.33
N VAL A 63 5.34 1.44 1.80
CA VAL A 63 3.93 1.70 1.53
C VAL A 63 3.87 2.99 0.70
N THR A 64 3.26 2.94 -0.47
CA THR A 64 3.11 4.10 -1.36
C THR A 64 1.64 4.37 -1.59
N LEU A 65 1.18 5.59 -1.28
CA LEU A 65 -0.13 6.08 -1.68
C LEU A 65 -0.06 6.64 -3.10
N ARG A 66 -0.94 6.20 -3.98
CA ARG A 66 -1.01 6.62 -5.37
C ARG A 66 -2.38 7.23 -5.66
N ILE A 67 -2.36 8.48 -6.10
CA ILE A 67 -3.52 9.08 -6.76
C ILE A 67 -3.51 8.55 -8.18
N GLN A 68 -4.42 7.62 -8.47
CA GLN A 68 -4.56 7.04 -9.81
C GLN A 68 -5.46 7.95 -10.65
N HIS A 69 -5.16 8.06 -11.96
CA HIS A 69 -5.86 8.86 -12.97
C HIS A 69 -5.50 10.37 -13.00
N GLU A 70 -4.77 10.79 -14.04
CA GLU A 70 -4.43 12.19 -14.31
C GLU A 70 -5.61 13.18 -14.31
N PRO A 71 -6.83 12.80 -14.76
CA PRO A 71 -7.99 13.69 -14.74
C PRO A 71 -8.66 13.84 -13.37
N ALA A 72 -8.30 13.01 -12.37
CA ALA A 72 -8.95 13.02 -11.06
C ALA A 72 -8.54 14.27 -10.27
N SER A 73 -9.32 15.33 -10.38
CA SER A 73 -9.11 16.60 -9.68
C SER A 73 -9.52 16.56 -8.20
N SER A 74 -10.30 15.55 -7.79
CA SER A 74 -10.87 15.41 -6.45
C SER A 74 -10.74 13.98 -5.90
N TRP A 75 -9.58 13.34 -6.08
CA TRP A 75 -9.36 12.01 -5.52
C TRP A 75 -9.42 12.03 -3.99
N THR A 76 -10.27 11.18 -3.44
CA THR A 76 -10.35 10.92 -2.01
C THR A 76 -9.96 9.47 -1.78
N PHE A 77 -8.92 9.23 -0.99
CA PHE A 77 -8.53 7.88 -0.64
C PHE A 77 -9.67 7.18 0.12
N PRO A 78 -10.01 5.93 -0.25
CA PRO A 78 -11.08 5.18 0.43
C PRO A 78 -10.63 4.58 1.78
N ASN A 79 -9.39 4.87 2.21
CA ASN A 79 -8.74 4.27 3.36
C ASN A 79 -8.71 5.21 4.57
N GLU A 80 -8.58 4.62 5.76
CA GLU A 80 -8.24 5.38 6.96
C GLU A 80 -6.75 5.74 6.93
N LEU A 81 -6.46 7.05 6.91
CA LEU A 81 -5.11 7.59 6.86
C LEU A 81 -4.72 8.21 8.21
N PRO A 82 -3.52 7.91 8.75
CA PRO A 82 -3.04 8.55 9.96
C PRO A 82 -2.61 9.99 9.70
N ALA A 83 -2.73 10.85 10.72
CA ALA A 83 -2.17 12.20 10.65
C ALA A 83 -0.64 12.14 10.39
N PRO A 84 -0.08 13.03 9.54
CA PRO A 84 -0.70 14.20 8.92
C PRO A 84 -1.40 13.94 7.57
N LEU A 85 -1.48 12.69 7.11
CA LEU A 85 -2.07 12.34 5.82
C LEU A 85 -3.58 12.60 5.81
N GLN A 86 -4.09 13.22 4.75
CA GLN A 86 -5.51 13.55 4.60
C GLN A 86 -6.15 12.71 3.51
N ALA A 87 -7.40 12.27 3.68
CA ALA A 87 -8.09 11.46 2.67
C ALA A 87 -8.23 12.21 1.33
N SER A 88 -8.53 13.52 1.39
CA SER A 88 -8.56 14.40 0.21
C SER A 88 -7.24 15.16 0.07
N MET A 89 -6.29 14.60 -0.67
CA MET A 89 -5.02 15.25 -0.98
C MET A 89 -5.14 16.03 -2.29
N SER A 90 -5.43 17.33 -2.20
CA SER A 90 -5.35 18.19 -3.38
C SER A 90 -3.90 18.43 -3.80
N ARG A 91 -3.64 18.81 -5.06
CA ARG A 91 -2.31 19.25 -5.51
C ARG A 91 -1.74 20.42 -4.70
N LYS A 92 -2.58 21.18 -3.98
CA LYS A 92 -2.12 22.29 -3.11
C LYS A 92 -1.62 21.81 -1.74
N TRP A 93 -2.00 20.60 -1.33
CA TRP A 93 -1.67 20.04 -0.03
C TRP A 93 -0.35 19.26 -0.06
N VAL A 94 -0.07 18.57 -1.18
CA VAL A 94 1.22 17.89 -1.45
C VAL A 94 2.30 18.92 -1.73
#